data_AF-A0A4Q2ZAK2-F1
#
_entry.id   AF-A0A4Q2ZAK2-F1
#
_cell.length_a   1.000
_cell.length_b   1.000
_cell.length_c   1.000
_cell.angle_alpha   90.00
_cell.angle_beta   90.00
_cell.angle_gamma   90.00
#
_symmetry.space_group_name_H-M   'P 1'
#
loop_
_entity.id
_entity.type
_entity.pdbx_description
1 polymer ?
#
loop_
_entity_poly.entity_id
_entity_poly.type
_entity_poly.pdbx_seq_one_letter_code
_entity_poly.pdbx_strand_id
1 'polypeptide(L)'
;MARITAGVASSHVPLLGVAHDQKKDGDDYFGPIFAGYEWTREWEKAEKPDVVILVFNDHASAFDMKIVPTFAIGCGERYKPADEGWGPRQVPDVIGDPDLAWHIAQSLILDEFDMTIINEMDVDHGLTVPLSMMFGDVKEWPAKIIPLAVNVVTYPVPTGNRCWALGEAIARAVASYPEDLNVQIWGTGGMSHQLQGPRAGLINREWDNMFLDKLVGDTDELRWIPHIEYLRETGSEGIEMVMWLI
;
A
#
# COMPACT_ATOMS: atom_id res chain seq x y z
N MET A 1 3.52 -5.40 -24.07
CA MET A 1 2.30 -5.38 -23.24
C MET A 1 2.74 -5.53 -21.81
N ALA A 2 2.30 -4.62 -20.96
CA ALA A 2 2.76 -4.59 -19.59
C ALA A 2 2.22 -5.81 -18.85
N ARG A 3 2.95 -6.25 -17.84
CA ARG A 3 2.60 -7.43 -17.05
C ARG A 3 2.78 -7.13 -15.58
N ILE A 4 1.82 -7.56 -14.77
CA ILE A 4 2.02 -7.68 -13.34
C ILE A 4 2.89 -8.92 -13.12
N THR A 5 4.12 -8.74 -12.64
CA THR A 5 5.09 -9.83 -12.43
C THR A 5 5.08 -10.35 -11.00
N ALA A 6 4.70 -9.50 -10.04
CA ALA A 6 4.56 -9.89 -8.65
C ALA A 6 3.57 -9.00 -7.89
N GLY A 7 3.00 -9.58 -6.82
CA GLY A 7 2.31 -8.87 -5.74
C GLY A 7 3.15 -8.92 -4.48
N VAL A 8 3.28 -7.79 -3.77
CA VAL A 8 4.07 -7.70 -2.53
C VAL A 8 3.20 -7.11 -1.43
N ALA A 9 3.30 -7.64 -0.22
CA ALA A 9 2.58 -7.08 0.93
C ALA A 9 3.56 -6.69 2.05
N SER A 10 3.29 -5.56 2.70
CA SER A 10 4.14 -5.03 3.76
C SER A 10 3.36 -4.16 4.73
N SER A 11 3.67 -4.28 6.03
CA SER A 11 3.30 -3.22 6.97
C SER A 11 3.96 -1.89 6.55
N HIS A 12 3.34 -0.76 6.90
CA HIS A 12 3.84 0.57 6.62
C HIS A 12 4.00 1.45 7.87
N VAL A 13 4.01 0.85 9.07
CA VAL A 13 4.01 1.61 10.33
C VAL A 13 5.13 2.66 10.37
N PRO A 14 4.85 3.93 10.75
CA PRO A 14 5.82 5.02 10.68
C PRO A 14 7.04 4.78 11.56
N LEU A 15 6.91 3.93 12.59
CA LEU A 15 8.02 3.51 13.44
C LEU A 15 9.17 2.85 12.66
N LEU A 16 8.88 2.13 11.57
CA LEU A 16 9.92 1.55 10.71
C LEU A 16 10.65 2.62 9.88
N GLY A 17 9.93 3.65 9.42
CA GLY A 17 10.54 4.83 8.81
C GLY A 17 11.50 5.52 9.76
N VAL A 18 11.06 5.78 11.00
CA VAL A 18 11.92 6.37 12.05
C VAL A 18 13.15 5.50 12.33
N ALA A 19 12.97 4.18 12.45
CA ALA A 19 14.09 3.26 12.70
C ALA A 19 15.09 3.24 11.53
N HIS A 20 14.59 3.26 10.29
CA HIS A 20 15.42 3.34 9.09
C HIS A 20 16.21 4.65 9.04
N ASP A 21 15.54 5.78 9.25
CA ASP A 21 16.13 7.12 9.15
C ASP A 21 17.19 7.33 10.24
N GLN A 22 16.98 6.74 11.43
CA GLN A 22 17.92 6.80 12.55
C GLN A 22 18.97 5.67 12.55
N LYS A 23 19.03 4.84 11.50
CA LYS A 23 19.99 3.72 11.37
C LYS A 23 19.96 2.75 12.56
N LYS A 24 18.75 2.37 12.99
CA LYS A 24 18.48 1.45 14.10
C LYS A 24 18.35 -0.01 13.67
N ASP A 25 18.69 -0.32 12.43
CA ASP A 25 18.62 -1.66 11.85
C ASP A 25 19.58 -2.67 12.49
N GLY A 26 20.49 -2.23 13.36
CA GLY A 26 21.33 -3.09 14.21
C GLY A 26 20.86 -3.24 15.67
N ASP A 27 19.80 -2.55 16.09
CA ASP A 27 19.33 -2.58 17.48
C ASP A 27 18.63 -3.90 17.82
N ASP A 28 18.67 -4.35 19.09
CA ASP A 28 18.04 -5.61 19.53
C ASP A 28 16.54 -5.70 19.20
N TYR A 29 15.83 -4.57 19.21
CA TYR A 29 14.40 -4.50 18.92
C TYR A 29 14.11 -4.48 17.41
N PHE A 30 14.82 -3.66 16.65
CA PHE A 30 14.54 -3.43 15.23
C PHE A 30 15.28 -4.41 14.32
N GLY A 31 16.47 -4.87 14.71
CA GLY A 31 17.32 -5.75 13.92
C GLY A 31 16.61 -6.99 13.38
N PRO A 32 15.85 -7.74 14.20
CA PRO A 32 15.07 -8.88 13.70
C PRO A 32 14.02 -8.50 12.64
N ILE A 33 13.44 -7.30 12.73
CA ILE A 33 12.45 -6.80 11.77
C ILE A 33 13.15 -6.47 10.45
N PHE A 34 14.25 -5.72 10.49
CA PHE A 34 15.01 -5.36 9.28
C PHE A 34 15.62 -6.59 8.59
N ALA A 35 16.09 -7.59 9.37
CA ALA A 35 16.54 -8.86 8.84
C ALA A 35 15.43 -9.59 8.06
N GLY A 36 14.17 -9.47 8.49
CA GLY A 36 13.01 -10.01 7.76
C GLY A 36 12.80 -9.41 6.37
N TYR A 37 13.29 -8.19 6.12
CA TYR A 37 13.22 -7.52 4.81
C TYR A 37 14.44 -7.79 3.92
N GLU A 38 15.52 -8.41 4.41
CA GLU A 38 16.75 -8.62 3.64
C GLU A 38 16.51 -9.45 2.37
N TRP A 39 15.75 -10.54 2.48
CA TRP A 39 15.40 -11.36 1.32
C TRP A 39 14.65 -10.53 0.27
N THR A 40 13.63 -9.78 0.69
CA THR A 40 12.82 -8.94 -0.22
C THR A 40 13.68 -7.86 -0.87
N ARG A 41 14.60 -7.24 -0.13
CA ARG A 41 15.53 -6.23 -0.69
C ARG A 41 16.41 -6.80 -1.79
N GLU A 42 16.96 -8.00 -1.59
CA GLU A 42 17.78 -8.65 -2.62
C GLU A 42 16.93 -9.13 -3.81
N TRP A 43 15.72 -9.59 -3.54
CA TRP A 43 14.77 -9.99 -4.57
C TRP A 43 14.34 -8.78 -5.43
N GLU A 44 14.00 -7.63 -4.84
CA GLU A 44 13.63 -6.41 -5.59
C GLU A 44 14.77 -5.88 -6.48
N LYS A 45 16.02 -5.96 -6.00
CA LYS A 45 17.20 -5.62 -6.80
C LYS A 45 17.35 -6.52 -8.03
N ALA A 46 16.87 -7.76 -7.95
CA ALA A 46 16.89 -8.73 -9.04
C ALA A 46 15.69 -8.54 -9.98
N GLU A 47 14.49 -8.38 -9.44
CA GLU A 47 13.24 -8.24 -10.21
C GLU A 47 13.16 -6.93 -10.99
N LYS A 48 13.61 -5.80 -10.40
CA LYS A 48 13.67 -4.48 -11.04
C LYS A 48 12.34 -4.08 -11.70
N PRO A 49 11.29 -3.79 -10.91
CA PRO A 49 10.05 -3.25 -11.47
C PRO A 49 10.32 -1.93 -12.18
N ASP A 50 9.71 -1.73 -13.35
CA ASP A 50 9.65 -0.44 -14.02
C ASP A 50 8.66 0.49 -13.29
N VAL A 51 7.52 -0.08 -12.87
CA VAL A 51 6.46 0.63 -12.16
C VAL A 51 5.93 -0.22 -10.99
N VAL A 52 5.69 0.42 -9.84
CA VAL A 52 4.97 -0.15 -8.70
C VAL A 52 3.65 0.59 -8.55
N ILE A 53 2.54 -0.14 -8.60
CA ILE A 53 1.23 0.37 -8.16
C ILE A 53 1.16 0.12 -6.66
N LEU A 54 1.28 1.19 -5.86
CA LEU A 54 1.37 1.08 -4.41
C LEU A 54 0.03 1.44 -3.76
N VAL A 55 -0.65 0.40 -3.28
CA VAL A 55 -1.94 0.47 -2.59
C VAL A 55 -1.70 0.73 -1.11
N PHE A 56 -2.22 1.85 -0.62
CA PHE A 56 -2.09 2.28 0.77
C PHE A 56 -3.34 3.07 1.19
N ASN A 57 -3.49 3.33 2.48
CA ASN A 57 -4.43 4.33 2.95
C ASN A 57 -3.70 5.61 3.32
N ASP A 58 -4.26 6.76 2.95
CA ASP A 58 -3.83 8.04 3.48
C ASP A 58 -4.25 8.16 4.95
N HIS A 59 -3.34 8.61 5.80
CA HIS A 59 -3.52 8.75 7.25
C HIS A 59 -3.97 10.16 7.61
N ALA A 60 -4.92 10.71 6.84
CA ALA A 60 -5.39 12.09 6.92
C ALA A 60 -4.29 13.13 6.68
N SER A 61 -3.41 12.85 5.70
CA SER A 61 -2.33 13.73 5.26
C SER A 61 -2.74 14.49 4.01
N ALA A 62 -3.03 13.77 2.92
CA ALA A 62 -3.54 14.34 1.68
C ALA A 62 -5.05 14.59 1.74
N PHE A 63 -5.80 13.74 2.45
CA PHE A 63 -7.27 13.79 2.51
C PHE A 63 -7.75 14.15 3.91
N ASP A 64 -8.13 15.41 4.09
CA ASP A 64 -8.79 15.86 5.31
C ASP A 64 -10.30 15.56 5.29
N MET A 65 -11.03 16.03 6.31
CA MET A 65 -12.48 15.82 6.44
C MET A 65 -13.32 16.46 5.32
N LYS A 66 -12.75 17.30 4.46
CA LYS A 66 -13.50 17.95 3.37
C LYS A 66 -13.68 17.02 2.18
N ILE A 67 -12.73 16.13 1.92
CA ILE A 67 -12.73 15.23 0.76
C ILE A 67 -12.22 13.87 1.20
N VAL A 68 -13.10 12.86 1.19
CA VAL A 68 -12.78 11.49 1.59
C VAL A 68 -13.12 10.55 0.43
N PRO A 69 -12.17 10.30 -0.51
CA PRO A 69 -12.42 9.44 -1.65
C PRO A 69 -12.37 7.96 -1.23
N THR A 70 -13.24 7.12 -1.80
CA THR A 70 -13.16 5.65 -1.55
C THR A 70 -11.90 5.06 -2.17
N PHE A 71 -11.66 5.35 -3.45
CA PHE A 71 -10.47 4.98 -4.20
C PHE A 71 -9.93 6.22 -4.93
N ALA A 72 -8.65 6.52 -4.74
CA ALA A 72 -7.98 7.65 -5.36
C ALA A 72 -6.68 7.18 -6.03
N ILE A 73 -6.56 7.41 -7.33
CA ILE A 73 -5.35 7.10 -8.11
C ILE A 73 -4.57 8.37 -8.40
N GLY A 74 -3.28 8.35 -8.05
CA GLY A 74 -2.35 9.40 -8.40
C GLY A 74 -1.94 9.30 -9.88
N CYS A 75 -2.15 10.35 -10.65
CA CYS A 75 -1.75 10.45 -12.06
C CYS A 75 -0.75 11.59 -12.35
N GLY A 76 -0.16 12.17 -11.29
CA GLY A 76 0.86 13.21 -11.37
C GLY A 76 2.26 12.66 -11.64
N GLU A 77 3.18 13.54 -12.05
CA GLU A 77 4.58 13.17 -12.33
C GLU A 77 5.43 12.99 -11.07
N ARG A 78 5.06 13.65 -9.97
CA ARG A 78 5.87 13.75 -8.76
C ARG A 78 5.00 13.93 -7.52
N TYR A 79 5.36 13.26 -6.44
CA TYR A 79 4.74 13.38 -5.13
C TYR A 79 5.81 13.61 -4.07
N LYS A 80 5.56 14.56 -3.16
CA LYS A 80 6.49 14.85 -2.06
C LYS A 80 6.09 14.06 -0.81
N PRO A 81 7.05 13.67 0.05
CA PRO A 81 6.73 13.18 1.37
C PRO A 81 5.92 14.23 2.15
N ALA A 82 4.79 13.83 2.71
CA ALA A 82 3.95 14.71 3.51
C ALA A 82 4.65 15.17 4.80
N ASP A 83 4.28 16.34 5.31
CA ASP A 83 4.60 16.74 6.69
C ASP A 83 3.50 16.23 7.63
N GLU A 84 3.85 15.22 8.42
CA GLU A 84 2.93 14.57 9.35
C GLU A 84 3.08 15.09 10.79
N GLY A 85 3.61 16.31 10.94
CA GLY A 85 3.85 16.99 12.20
C GLY A 85 5.30 17.02 12.66
N TRP A 86 6.22 16.42 11.89
CA TRP A 86 7.66 16.34 12.19
C TRP A 86 8.53 16.99 11.11
N GLY A 87 7.91 17.71 10.17
CA GLY A 87 8.53 18.06 8.90
C GLY A 87 8.40 16.92 7.88
N PRO A 88 8.53 17.21 6.57
CA PRO A 88 8.58 16.18 5.54
C PRO A 88 9.71 15.17 5.82
N ARG A 89 9.41 13.89 5.63
CA ARG A 89 10.43 12.84 5.75
C ARG A 89 11.55 13.06 4.73
N GLN A 90 12.81 12.86 5.14
CA GLN A 90 13.99 13.13 4.31
C GLN A 90 14.33 11.95 3.40
N VAL A 91 13.38 11.57 2.55
CA VAL A 91 13.53 10.54 1.50
C VAL A 91 13.30 11.18 0.13
N PRO A 92 13.74 10.54 -0.97
CA PRO A 92 13.54 11.09 -2.31
C PRO A 92 12.06 11.31 -2.63
N ASP A 93 11.77 12.36 -3.42
CA ASP A 93 10.45 12.52 -4.03
C ASP A 93 10.06 11.25 -4.80
N VAL A 94 8.78 10.92 -4.75
CA VAL A 94 8.24 9.78 -5.48
C VAL A 94 7.94 10.23 -6.91
N ILE A 95 8.48 9.52 -7.88
CA ILE A 95 8.28 9.81 -9.32
C ILE A 95 7.19 8.92 -9.86
N GLY A 96 6.15 9.51 -10.44
CA GLY A 96 5.00 8.81 -11.01
C GLY A 96 5.23 8.27 -12.42
N ASP A 97 4.31 7.43 -12.86
CA ASP A 97 4.13 7.09 -14.29
C ASP A 97 2.76 7.62 -14.77
N PRO A 98 2.68 8.88 -15.25
CA PRO A 98 1.41 9.46 -15.67
C PRO A 98 0.72 8.68 -16.78
N ASP A 99 1.47 8.17 -17.76
CA ASP A 99 0.87 7.49 -18.92
C ASP A 99 0.18 6.19 -18.49
N LEU A 100 0.85 5.36 -17.68
CA LEU A 100 0.24 4.14 -17.14
C LEU A 100 -0.88 4.47 -16.13
N ALA A 101 -0.68 5.46 -15.26
CA ALA A 101 -1.69 5.86 -14.26
C ALA A 101 -2.99 6.35 -14.92
N TRP A 102 -2.89 7.22 -15.94
CA TRP A 102 -4.05 7.69 -16.69
C TRP A 102 -4.72 6.58 -17.48
N HIS A 103 -3.96 5.63 -18.02
CA HIS A 103 -4.51 4.45 -18.68
C HIS A 103 -5.32 3.57 -17.70
N ILE A 104 -4.76 3.32 -16.50
CA ILE A 104 -5.46 2.58 -15.44
C ILE A 104 -6.71 3.33 -15.00
N ALA A 105 -6.62 4.63 -14.71
CA ALA A 105 -7.76 5.43 -14.28
C ALA A 105 -8.94 5.36 -15.28
N GLN A 106 -8.66 5.53 -16.57
CA GLN A 106 -9.67 5.41 -17.63
C GLN A 106 -10.26 4.00 -17.69
N SER A 107 -9.42 2.98 -17.65
CA SER A 107 -9.85 1.57 -17.72
C SER A 107 -10.76 1.22 -16.53
N LEU A 108 -10.40 1.65 -15.32
CA LEU A 108 -11.19 1.41 -14.12
C LEU A 108 -12.56 2.11 -14.15
N ILE A 109 -12.60 3.36 -14.63
CA ILE A 109 -13.86 4.09 -14.80
C ILE A 109 -14.77 3.38 -15.82
N LEU A 110 -14.21 2.88 -16.92
CA LEU A 110 -14.96 2.10 -17.93
C LEU A 110 -15.38 0.72 -17.43
N ASP A 111 -14.69 0.18 -16.42
CA ASP A 111 -15.07 -1.03 -15.66
C ASP A 111 -16.01 -0.71 -14.47
N GLU A 112 -16.64 0.47 -14.45
CA GLU A 112 -17.65 0.89 -13.47
C GLU A 112 -17.10 1.00 -12.02
N PHE A 113 -15.85 1.44 -11.88
CA PHE A 113 -15.31 1.94 -10.62
C PHE A 113 -15.35 3.48 -10.57
N ASP A 114 -15.97 4.01 -9.52
CA ASP A 114 -16.06 5.45 -9.26
C ASP A 114 -14.72 6.00 -8.73
N MET A 115 -13.74 6.10 -9.62
CA MET A 115 -12.38 6.53 -9.28
C MET A 115 -12.31 8.04 -9.04
N THR A 116 -11.56 8.45 -8.03
CA THR A 116 -11.07 9.82 -7.89
C THR A 116 -9.68 9.93 -8.52
N ILE A 117 -9.50 10.82 -9.49
CA ILE A 117 -8.20 11.08 -10.11
C ILE A 117 -7.50 12.22 -9.37
N ILE A 118 -6.27 11.99 -8.94
CA ILE A 118 -5.46 12.95 -8.20
C ILE A 118 -4.21 13.31 -9.01
N ASN A 119 -4.12 14.55 -9.47
CA ASN A 119 -2.93 15.03 -10.20
C ASN A 119 -1.87 15.64 -9.29
N GLU A 120 -2.25 16.06 -8.09
CA GLU A 120 -1.37 16.67 -7.10
C GLU A 120 -1.80 16.23 -5.70
N MET A 121 -0.87 15.61 -4.96
CA MET A 121 -0.97 15.32 -3.54
C MET A 121 0.43 15.06 -2.98
N ASP A 122 0.59 15.21 -1.67
CA ASP A 122 1.72 14.65 -0.95
C ASP A 122 1.43 13.19 -0.59
N VAL A 123 2.47 12.42 -0.33
CA VAL A 123 2.38 10.98 0.03
C VAL A 123 2.97 10.76 1.42
N ASP A 124 2.23 10.08 2.28
CA ASP A 124 2.57 9.91 3.69
C ASP A 124 3.43 8.65 3.95
N HIS A 125 3.61 8.31 5.23
CA HIS A 125 4.31 7.10 5.65
C HIS A 125 3.71 5.80 5.08
N GLY A 126 2.40 5.75 4.83
CA GLY A 126 1.72 4.59 4.27
C GLY A 126 2.28 4.16 2.91
N LEU A 127 2.82 5.13 2.17
CA LEU A 127 3.50 4.91 0.89
C LEU A 127 5.03 4.88 1.04
N THR A 128 5.63 5.84 1.75
CA THR A 128 7.10 6.01 1.74
C THR A 128 7.85 5.05 2.67
N VAL A 129 7.21 4.49 3.71
CA VAL A 129 7.85 3.51 4.59
C VAL A 129 8.13 2.19 3.86
N PRO A 130 7.16 1.57 3.16
CA PRO A 130 7.40 0.38 2.35
C PRO A 130 8.53 0.56 1.33
N LEU A 131 8.61 1.72 0.67
CA LEU A 131 9.71 2.05 -0.25
C LEU A 131 11.08 1.99 0.44
N SER A 132 11.25 2.63 1.61
CA SER A 132 12.49 2.54 2.38
C SER A 132 12.78 1.12 2.87
N MET A 133 11.75 0.36 3.22
CA MET A 133 11.93 -1.00 3.70
C MET A 133 12.37 -1.95 2.59
N MET A 134 11.83 -1.81 1.38
CA MET A 134 12.12 -2.70 0.25
C MET A 134 13.32 -2.24 -0.60
N PHE A 135 13.51 -0.93 -0.80
CA PHE A 135 14.60 -0.40 -1.62
C PHE A 135 15.79 0.13 -0.81
N GLY A 136 15.62 0.35 0.50
CA GLY A 136 16.68 0.84 1.37
C GLY A 136 16.97 2.33 1.20
N ASP A 137 18.21 2.72 1.53
CA ASP A 137 18.69 4.10 1.44
C ASP A 137 19.18 4.40 0.02
N VAL A 138 18.44 5.23 -0.72
CA VAL A 138 18.68 5.55 -2.13
C VAL A 138 18.56 7.05 -2.37
N LYS A 139 19.26 7.55 -3.39
CA LYS A 139 19.13 8.96 -3.81
C LYS A 139 17.86 9.24 -4.62
N GLU A 140 17.40 8.22 -5.33
CA GLU A 140 16.20 8.21 -6.16
C GLU A 140 15.62 6.79 -6.08
N TRP A 141 14.29 6.66 -6.06
CA TRP A 141 13.65 5.36 -6.04
C TRP A 141 13.94 4.60 -7.35
N PRO A 142 14.20 3.28 -7.29
CA PRO A 142 14.62 2.50 -8.46
C PRO A 142 13.48 2.17 -9.44
N ALA A 143 12.24 2.56 -9.12
CA ALA A 143 11.04 2.34 -9.92
C ALA A 143 10.14 3.59 -9.88
N LYS A 144 9.31 3.78 -10.91
CA LYS A 144 8.21 4.75 -10.84
C LYS A 144 7.11 4.20 -9.95
N ILE A 145 6.38 5.05 -9.25
CA ILE A 145 5.34 4.64 -8.30
C ILE A 145 4.02 5.31 -8.68
N ILE A 146 2.96 4.51 -8.82
CA ILE A 146 1.58 5.00 -8.97
C ILE A 146 0.90 4.84 -7.61
N PRO A 147 0.65 5.94 -6.87
CA PRO A 147 -0.07 5.86 -5.60
C PRO A 147 -1.54 5.47 -5.83
N LEU A 148 -2.04 4.46 -5.13
CA LEU A 148 -3.45 4.11 -5.06
C LEU A 148 -3.92 4.22 -3.60
N ALA A 149 -4.46 5.38 -3.25
CA ALA A 149 -5.01 5.63 -1.92
C ALA A 149 -6.40 5.02 -1.77
N VAL A 150 -6.61 4.29 -0.67
CA VAL A 150 -7.87 3.63 -0.31
C VAL A 150 -8.36 4.16 1.03
N ASN A 151 -9.60 4.63 1.11
CA ASN A 151 -10.16 5.05 2.39
C ASN A 151 -10.46 3.83 3.28
N VAL A 152 -9.68 3.70 4.35
CA VAL A 152 -9.97 2.78 5.47
C VAL A 152 -10.11 3.51 6.82
N VAL A 153 -10.07 4.85 6.81
CA VAL A 153 -10.11 5.70 8.01
C VAL A 153 -11.56 6.06 8.39
N THR A 154 -12.35 6.53 7.43
CA THR A 154 -13.73 6.96 7.68
C THR A 154 -14.71 5.92 7.17
N TYR A 155 -15.58 5.43 8.04
CA TYR A 155 -16.57 4.40 7.69
C TYR A 155 -17.80 4.96 6.94
N PRO A 156 -18.41 4.17 6.03
CA PRO A 156 -17.99 2.83 5.63
C PRO A 156 -16.79 2.83 4.65
N VAL A 157 -15.93 1.84 4.81
CA VAL A 157 -14.76 1.56 3.95
C VAL A 157 -15.19 0.60 2.81
N PRO A 158 -14.44 0.41 1.71
CA PRO A 158 -14.82 -0.57 0.69
C PRO A 158 -14.84 -1.99 1.27
N THR A 159 -15.72 -2.85 0.74
CA THR A 159 -15.77 -4.27 1.15
C THR A 159 -14.56 -5.02 0.59
N GLY A 160 -14.17 -6.13 1.24
CA GLY A 160 -13.10 -7.00 0.73
C GLY A 160 -13.35 -7.45 -0.71
N ASN A 161 -14.59 -7.79 -1.06
CA ASN A 161 -14.95 -8.14 -2.43
C ASN A 161 -14.82 -6.95 -3.42
N ARG A 162 -15.08 -5.71 -3.00
CA ARG A 162 -14.88 -4.53 -3.87
C ARG A 162 -13.39 -4.24 -4.07
N CYS A 163 -12.56 -4.43 -3.04
CA CYS A 163 -11.11 -4.39 -3.13
C CYS A 163 -10.57 -5.46 -4.09
N TRP A 164 -11.01 -6.71 -3.93
CA TRP A 164 -10.61 -7.78 -4.84
C TRP A 164 -11.00 -7.51 -6.30
N ALA A 165 -12.25 -7.10 -6.52
CA ALA A 165 -12.72 -6.77 -7.86
C ALA A 165 -11.91 -5.62 -8.49
N LEU A 166 -11.45 -4.66 -7.67
CA LEU A 166 -10.56 -3.58 -8.12
C LEU A 166 -9.20 -4.14 -8.57
N GLY A 167 -8.59 -5.06 -7.81
CA GLY A 167 -7.36 -5.75 -8.19
C GLY A 167 -7.49 -6.49 -9.52
N GLU A 168 -8.58 -7.24 -9.72
CA GLU A 168 -8.88 -7.90 -11.00
C GLU A 168 -9.01 -6.90 -12.17
N ALA A 169 -9.59 -5.72 -11.92
CA ALA A 169 -9.71 -4.66 -12.93
C ALA A 169 -8.36 -3.98 -13.23
N ILE A 170 -7.54 -3.74 -12.21
CA ILE A 170 -6.16 -3.23 -12.37
C ILE A 170 -5.34 -4.21 -13.21
N ALA A 171 -5.43 -5.52 -12.96
CA ALA A 171 -4.73 -6.53 -13.74
C ALA A 171 -5.11 -6.50 -15.22
N ARG A 172 -6.40 -6.34 -15.54
CA ARG A 172 -6.86 -6.17 -16.93
C ARG A 172 -6.38 -4.85 -17.55
N ALA A 173 -6.37 -3.77 -16.79
CA ALA A 173 -5.90 -2.47 -17.25
C ALA A 173 -4.40 -2.51 -17.57
N VAL A 174 -3.56 -3.08 -16.69
CA VAL A 174 -2.12 -3.24 -16.93
C VAL A 174 -1.88 -4.13 -18.16
N ALA A 175 -2.56 -5.27 -18.27
CA ALA A 175 -2.40 -6.18 -19.40
C ALA A 175 -2.76 -5.56 -20.76
N SER A 176 -3.65 -4.55 -20.79
CA SER A 176 -4.03 -3.83 -22.01
C SER A 176 -3.11 -2.65 -22.34
N TYR A 177 -2.18 -2.28 -21.45
CA TYR A 177 -1.22 -1.21 -21.71
C TYR A 177 -0.17 -1.65 -22.75
N PRO A 178 0.11 -0.82 -23.78
CA PRO A 178 0.84 -1.27 -24.97
C PRO A 178 2.33 -1.52 -24.72
N GLU A 179 2.97 -0.75 -23.84
CA GLU A 179 4.40 -0.87 -23.57
C GLU A 179 4.75 -2.18 -22.86
N ASP A 180 5.98 -2.68 -22.96
CA ASP A 180 6.44 -3.88 -22.24
C ASP A 180 7.06 -3.46 -20.91
N LEU A 181 6.22 -3.25 -19.90
CA LEU A 181 6.63 -2.86 -18.56
C LEU A 181 6.55 -4.04 -17.58
N ASN A 182 7.57 -4.15 -16.73
CA ASN A 182 7.56 -4.92 -15.51
C ASN A 182 6.81 -4.14 -14.42
N VAL A 183 5.55 -4.49 -14.18
CA VAL A 183 4.71 -3.84 -13.17
C VAL A 183 4.63 -4.74 -11.94
N GLN A 184 4.72 -4.16 -10.76
CA GLN A 184 4.36 -4.83 -9.51
C GLN A 184 3.18 -4.11 -8.86
N ILE A 185 2.43 -4.85 -8.03
CA ILE A 185 1.37 -4.28 -7.19
C ILE A 185 1.69 -4.53 -5.72
N TRP A 186 1.68 -3.48 -4.91
CA TRP A 186 2.06 -3.56 -3.50
C TRP A 186 0.86 -3.21 -2.61
N GLY A 187 0.44 -4.13 -1.75
CA GLY A 187 -0.61 -3.90 -0.74
C GLY A 187 0.02 -3.59 0.62
N THR A 188 -0.17 -2.38 1.15
CA THR A 188 0.48 -1.94 2.38
C THR A 188 -0.49 -1.76 3.55
N GLY A 189 0.04 -1.77 4.78
CA GLY A 189 -0.74 -1.64 6.01
C GLY A 189 -0.88 -2.94 6.79
N GLY A 190 -1.63 -2.91 7.88
CA GLY A 190 -1.85 -4.07 8.75
C GLY A 190 -0.62 -4.49 9.59
N MET A 191 -0.62 -5.68 10.19
CA MET A 191 -1.74 -6.65 10.25
C MET A 191 -2.65 -6.33 11.45
N SER A 192 -2.90 -7.28 12.36
CA SER A 192 -3.65 -6.99 13.58
C SER A 192 -2.97 -5.92 14.44
N HIS A 193 -3.69 -4.85 14.71
CA HIS A 193 -3.31 -3.80 15.65
C HIS A 193 -4.52 -2.94 16.04
N GLN A 194 -4.41 -2.31 17.21
CA GLN A 194 -5.35 -1.30 17.67
C GLN A 194 -4.61 -0.14 18.32
N LEU A 195 -4.85 1.09 17.84
CA LEU A 195 -4.24 2.33 18.30
C LEU A 195 -5.10 3.08 19.31
N GLN A 196 -6.41 2.85 19.33
CA GLN A 196 -7.34 3.67 20.10
C GLN A 196 -8.03 2.95 21.27
N GLY A 197 -8.28 3.72 22.33
CA GLY A 197 -9.12 3.33 23.46
C GLY A 197 -8.53 2.24 24.37
N PRO A 198 -9.32 1.69 25.31
CA PRO A 198 -8.84 0.72 26.30
C PRO A 198 -8.34 -0.62 25.73
N ARG A 199 -8.62 -0.90 24.44
CA ARG A 199 -8.21 -2.13 23.74
C ARG A 199 -6.98 -1.90 22.85
N ALA A 200 -6.36 -0.72 22.91
CA ALA A 200 -5.10 -0.45 22.21
C ALA A 200 -4.01 -1.44 22.61
N GLY A 201 -3.18 -1.85 21.63
CA GLY A 201 -2.16 -2.89 21.79
C GLY A 201 -2.64 -4.32 21.55
N LEU A 202 -3.89 -4.51 21.09
CA LEU A 202 -4.36 -5.81 20.61
C LEU A 202 -3.47 -6.32 19.47
N ILE A 203 -3.09 -7.58 19.54
CA ILE A 203 -2.44 -8.36 18.47
C ILE A 203 -3.12 -9.73 18.43
N ASN A 204 -3.39 -10.25 17.24
CA ASN A 204 -4.01 -11.55 16.99
C ASN A 204 -3.25 -12.33 15.92
N ARG A 205 -2.13 -12.92 16.33
CA ARG A 205 -1.24 -13.72 15.47
C ARG A 205 -1.95 -14.89 14.78
N GLU A 206 -2.92 -15.52 15.45
CA GLU A 206 -3.65 -16.65 14.88
C GLU A 206 -4.48 -16.21 13.66
N TRP A 207 -5.19 -15.10 13.79
CA TRP A 207 -5.94 -14.52 12.68
C TRP A 207 -5.00 -14.02 11.58
N ASP A 208 -3.91 -13.34 11.94
CA ASP A 208 -2.92 -12.85 10.97
C ASP A 208 -2.34 -13.98 10.11
N ASN A 209 -1.93 -15.10 10.72
CA ASN A 209 -1.43 -16.25 9.96
C ASN A 209 -2.52 -16.90 9.09
N MET A 210 -3.76 -17.00 9.60
CA MET A 210 -4.89 -17.50 8.80
C MET A 210 -5.13 -16.62 7.58
N PHE A 211 -5.03 -15.29 7.72
CA PHE A 211 -5.17 -14.35 6.62
C PHE A 211 -4.06 -14.54 5.58
N LEU A 212 -2.79 -14.61 6.02
CA LEU A 212 -1.66 -14.86 5.14
C LEU A 212 -1.79 -16.19 4.39
N ASP A 213 -2.15 -17.27 5.09
CA ASP A 213 -2.33 -18.61 4.50
C ASP A 213 -3.44 -18.61 3.43
N LYS A 214 -4.55 -17.90 3.67
CA LYS A 214 -5.63 -17.77 2.68
C LYS A 214 -5.26 -16.86 1.52
N LEU A 215 -4.47 -15.81 1.75
CA LEU A 215 -4.07 -14.85 0.73
C LEU A 215 -3.14 -15.49 -0.32
N VAL A 216 -2.24 -16.38 0.11
CA VAL A 216 -1.35 -17.12 -0.79
C VAL A 216 -1.96 -18.42 -1.34
N GLY A 217 -3.14 -18.81 -0.85
CA GLY A 217 -3.86 -20.02 -1.25
C GLY A 217 -4.74 -19.84 -2.49
N ASP A 218 -5.49 -20.90 -2.83
CA ASP A 218 -6.33 -20.93 -4.04
C ASP A 218 -7.81 -20.55 -3.76
N THR A 219 -8.10 -19.94 -2.60
CA THR A 219 -9.46 -19.61 -2.17
C THR A 219 -9.77 -18.13 -2.32
N ASP A 220 -11.04 -17.78 -2.53
CA ASP A 220 -11.53 -16.40 -2.53
C ASP A 220 -12.24 -16.01 -1.22
N GLU A 221 -12.10 -16.80 -0.16
CA GLU A 221 -12.85 -16.63 1.09
C GLU A 221 -12.61 -15.27 1.74
N LEU A 222 -11.39 -14.72 1.62
CA LEU A 222 -11.05 -13.40 2.17
C LEU A 222 -11.90 -12.26 1.59
N ARG A 223 -12.43 -12.41 0.37
CA ARG A 223 -13.33 -11.42 -0.26
C ARG A 223 -14.59 -11.18 0.58
N TRP A 224 -15.01 -12.19 1.34
CA TRP A 224 -16.32 -12.25 1.97
C TRP A 224 -16.28 -11.99 3.47
N ILE A 225 -15.10 -11.78 4.05
CA ILE A 225 -14.98 -11.42 5.46
C ILE A 225 -15.62 -10.04 5.68
N PRO A 226 -16.64 -9.92 6.55
CA PRO A 226 -17.30 -8.64 6.79
C PRO A 226 -16.42 -7.74 7.65
N HIS A 227 -16.51 -6.41 7.49
CA HIS A 227 -15.71 -5.44 8.26
C HIS A 227 -15.75 -5.66 9.78
N ILE A 228 -16.90 -6.08 10.30
CA ILE A 228 -17.07 -6.35 11.73
C ILE A 228 -16.17 -7.46 12.25
N GLU A 229 -15.80 -8.43 11.41
CA GLU A 229 -14.89 -9.50 11.77
C GLU A 229 -13.46 -8.99 11.88
N TYR A 230 -12.97 -8.20 10.93
CA TYR A 230 -11.70 -7.48 11.07
C TYR A 230 -11.68 -6.65 12.36
N LEU A 231 -12.65 -5.77 12.57
CA LEU A 231 -12.73 -4.92 13.77
C LEU A 231 -12.69 -5.72 15.09
N ARG A 232 -13.31 -6.90 15.12
CA ARG A 232 -13.32 -7.78 16.28
C ARG A 232 -11.98 -8.49 16.45
N GLU A 233 -11.51 -9.18 15.41
CA GLU A 233 -10.40 -10.11 15.51
C GLU A 233 -9.04 -9.41 15.43
N THR A 234 -8.94 -8.32 14.66
CA THR A 234 -7.66 -7.70 14.30
C THR A 234 -7.46 -6.33 14.93
N GLY A 235 -8.46 -5.81 15.66
CA GLY A 235 -8.45 -4.44 16.19
C GLY A 235 -8.98 -3.43 15.17
N SER A 236 -9.23 -2.19 15.62
CA SER A 236 -9.92 -1.19 14.78
C SER A 236 -9.16 -0.82 13.51
N GLU A 237 -7.83 -0.75 13.58
CA GLU A 237 -6.97 -0.37 12.46
C GLU A 237 -6.52 -1.57 11.61
N GLY A 238 -6.66 -2.81 12.12
CA GLY A 238 -6.40 -4.01 11.33
C GLY A 238 -7.32 -4.18 10.10
N ILE A 239 -8.35 -3.33 9.95
CA ILE A 239 -9.16 -3.24 8.73
C ILE A 239 -8.33 -2.91 7.48
N GLU A 240 -7.15 -2.31 7.63
CA GLU A 240 -6.20 -2.03 6.53
C GLU A 240 -5.89 -3.26 5.66
N MET A 241 -5.99 -4.47 6.21
CA MET A 241 -5.79 -5.72 5.46
C MET A 241 -6.76 -5.92 4.30
N VAL A 242 -7.86 -5.17 4.18
CA VAL A 242 -8.68 -5.19 2.95
C VAL A 242 -7.92 -4.67 1.73
N MET A 243 -6.87 -3.85 1.91
CA MET A 243 -6.01 -3.38 0.82
C MET A 243 -5.10 -4.46 0.27
N TRP A 244 -4.78 -5.49 1.06
CA TRP A 244 -3.99 -6.64 0.61
C TRP A 244 -4.76 -7.53 -0.37
N LEU A 245 -6.08 -7.32 -0.49
CA LEU A 245 -6.93 -8.01 -1.46
C LEU A 245 -6.95 -7.32 -2.84
N ILE A 246 -6.39 -6.12 -2.97
CA ILE A 246 -6.24 -5.39 -4.24
C ILE A 246 -4.96 -5.89 -4.92
#